data_AF-A0A925MEL8-F1
#
_entry.id   AF-A0A925MEL8-F1
#
_cell.length_a   1.000
_cell.length_b   1.000
_cell.length_c   1.000
_cell.angle_alpha   90.00
_cell.angle_beta   90.00
_cell.angle_gamma   90.00
#
_symmetry.space_group_name_H-M   'P 1'
#
loop_
_entity.id
_entity.type
_entity.pdbx_description
1 polymer ?
#
loop_
_entity_poly.entity_id
_entity_poly.type
_entity_poly.pdbx_seq_one_letter_code
_entity_poly.pdbx_strand_id
1 'polypeptide(L)'
;GDREAQGNGDREAQGNGDREAQGNGDREAQGNGDREAQGNTNTEVAIKASFRKQLDAELALIEELDYPGYFLTMYEIVSFCGRRGILCQGRGSAANSVVCFSLGITAIDPMRMGLLFERFLSRERAEPPDIDLDIEHERREEVIQHVYAVYGRDHAAMVCNVIRYRPRSAIRDVGKVFGIPETALDRAAKQISAYGTIEEAALTRAGLGEHGARPLEHLVRMADEILDFPRHLSVHPGGFLLGHEPVHDIVPIENAAMPGRTVIQWDKDDLEELGLFKVDLLGLGALHQLHLAFDLIRHHRGRELSMATIPAEDAATYAMMCTADTIGTFQIESRAQMSMLPRLKPRKFYDLVVEISLVRPGPISGGMVHPYLRRRAGLEPVVYPHDCLVPVLEKTLGVPLFQEQVMKLAMVAADYTPGEADQLRRDMAAWRRSGRIEQHRERLVGRMEAKGILREFAERVFEQIRGFGEYGFPESHAASFALIAYATSWLRCHYLAEFTCSLLNAQPMGFYSPATIVGDAQRHALEVRPIDVTRSAWDCTLEPADGAFKFAVRMGLRWIKGLHLAQGARIVAARDAHGFDSVADFVRRTAVPARCHTAIAEAGALGTLAG
;
A
#
# COMPACT_ATOMS: atom_id res chain seq x y z
N GLY A 1 -21.63 41.43 -48.36
CA GLY A 1 -22.17 41.84 -49.66
C GLY A 1 -21.95 40.71 -50.62
N ASP A 2 -22.95 40.45 -51.46
CA ASP A 2 -23.21 39.29 -52.33
C ASP A 2 -23.83 38.08 -51.59
N ARG A 3 -25.18 38.05 -51.46
CA ARG A 3 -26.27 37.65 -52.41
C ARG A 3 -26.56 36.14 -52.28
N GLU A 4 -27.62 35.73 -51.57
CA GLU A 4 -29.02 35.52 -52.05
C GLU A 4 -29.09 34.65 -53.32
N ALA A 5 -29.96 33.65 -53.51
CA ALA A 5 -31.14 33.14 -52.81
C ALA A 5 -31.58 31.83 -53.52
N GLN A 6 -32.37 30.98 -52.84
CA GLN A 6 -33.39 30.04 -53.36
C GLN A 6 -33.78 29.11 -52.19
N GLY A 7 -35.03 28.90 -51.78
CA GLY A 7 -36.35 29.36 -52.21
C GLY A 7 -37.42 28.40 -51.65
N ASN A 8 -38.48 28.97 -51.06
CA ASN A 8 -39.87 28.49 -50.85
C ASN A 8 -40.15 27.12 -50.20
N GLY A 9 -41.16 26.95 -49.35
CA GLY A 9 -42.26 27.83 -48.95
C GLY A 9 -43.51 26.99 -48.60
N ASP A 10 -44.00 27.20 -47.38
CA ASP A 10 -45.38 27.22 -46.84
C ASP A 10 -46.47 26.18 -47.18
N ARG A 11 -47.15 25.69 -46.12
CA ARG A 11 -48.56 25.97 -45.72
C ARG A 11 -48.95 25.08 -44.51
N GLU A 12 -49.39 25.62 -43.37
CA GLU A 12 -50.76 26.07 -43.03
C GLU A 12 -51.83 24.98 -43.26
N ALA A 13 -52.85 24.71 -42.46
CA ALA A 13 -53.37 25.21 -41.19
C ALA A 13 -54.59 24.32 -40.83
N GLN A 14 -54.97 24.29 -39.54
CA GLN A 14 -56.35 24.25 -39.00
C GLN A 14 -57.34 23.13 -39.41
N GLY A 15 -58.06 22.62 -38.40
CA GLY A 15 -59.47 22.22 -38.59
C GLY A 15 -59.94 21.01 -37.78
N ASN A 16 -60.42 21.28 -36.56
CA ASN A 16 -61.28 20.41 -35.76
C ASN A 16 -62.54 19.97 -36.52
N GLY A 17 -63.04 18.76 -36.22
CA GLY A 17 -64.39 18.35 -36.61
C GLY A 17 -64.70 16.89 -36.30
N ASP A 18 -65.10 16.63 -35.05
CA ASP A 18 -65.62 15.36 -34.53
C ASP A 18 -66.76 14.76 -35.38
N ARG A 19 -66.81 13.41 -35.43
CA ARG A 19 -68.03 12.61 -35.14
C ARG A 19 -67.74 11.10 -35.20
N GLU A 20 -67.76 10.51 -33.99
CA GLU A 20 -68.48 9.30 -33.56
C GLU A 20 -68.65 8.14 -34.56
N ALA A 21 -68.09 6.96 -34.22
CA ALA A 21 -68.83 5.88 -33.52
C ALA A 21 -68.17 4.49 -33.69
N GLN A 22 -67.93 3.83 -32.54
CA GLN A 22 -67.96 2.38 -32.28
C GLN A 22 -66.86 1.49 -32.93
N GLY A 23 -66.07 0.69 -32.20
CA GLY A 23 -66.04 0.37 -30.77
C GLY A 23 -64.87 -0.56 -30.40
N ASN A 24 -64.50 -0.50 -29.11
CA ASN A 24 -63.78 -1.42 -28.19
C ASN A 24 -62.78 -2.46 -28.73
N GLY A 25 -61.64 -2.72 -28.06
CA GLY A 25 -61.16 -2.43 -26.70
C GLY A 25 -59.76 -3.08 -26.58
N ASP A 26 -58.95 -2.97 -25.53
CA ASP A 26 -58.98 -2.36 -24.21
C ASP A 26 -57.50 -2.15 -23.84
N ARG A 27 -57.20 -1.07 -23.12
CA ARG A 27 -56.30 -1.01 -21.94
C ARG A 27 -56.10 0.44 -21.50
N GLU A 28 -57.06 0.90 -20.71
CA GLU A 28 -56.95 1.96 -19.71
C GLU A 28 -55.79 1.68 -18.72
N ALA A 29 -55.25 2.61 -17.96
CA ALA A 29 -55.20 4.07 -17.97
C ALA A 29 -54.21 4.44 -16.84
N GLN A 30 -53.70 5.66 -16.93
CA GLN A 30 -52.69 6.24 -16.03
C GLN A 30 -53.21 6.47 -14.60
N GLY A 31 -52.26 6.69 -13.70
CA GLY A 31 -52.45 6.80 -12.26
C GLY A 31 -53.20 8.02 -11.77
N ASN A 32 -53.47 8.06 -10.47
CA ASN A 32 -52.71 8.94 -9.58
C ASN A 32 -52.94 8.56 -8.10
N GLY A 33 -51.89 8.72 -7.30
CA GLY A 33 -51.95 8.91 -5.85
C GLY A 33 -52.17 7.66 -4.99
N ASP A 34 -51.10 7.14 -4.39
CA ASP A 34 -50.98 7.16 -2.94
C ASP A 34 -49.58 6.75 -2.47
N ARG A 35 -49.21 7.33 -1.33
CA ARG A 35 -48.04 6.98 -0.52
C ARG A 35 -48.15 5.51 -0.07
N GLU A 36 -47.00 4.97 0.31
CA GLU A 36 -46.76 3.71 1.04
C GLU A 36 -46.26 2.53 0.20
N ALA A 37 -45.35 1.79 0.83
CA ALA A 37 -44.57 0.66 0.34
C ALA A 37 -43.44 0.98 -0.66
N GLN A 38 -42.36 1.59 -0.14
CA GLN A 38 -41.00 1.18 -0.57
C GLN A 38 -40.83 -0.30 -0.22
N GLY A 39 -41.30 -1.16 -1.11
CA GLY A 39 -41.07 -2.58 -1.08
C GLY A 39 -39.59 -2.85 -1.30
N ASN A 40 -38.94 -3.23 -0.20
CA ASN A 40 -37.61 -3.80 -0.12
C ASN A 40 -37.44 -4.90 -1.18
N THR A 41 -36.88 -4.58 -2.35
CA THR A 41 -36.41 -5.60 -3.30
C THR A 41 -35.10 -6.16 -2.76
N ASN A 42 -35.26 -7.03 -1.76
CA ASN A 42 -34.24 -7.94 -1.28
C ASN A 42 -33.98 -8.95 -2.41
N THR A 43 -33.14 -8.57 -3.37
CA THR A 43 -32.56 -9.55 -4.29
C THR A 43 -31.62 -10.40 -3.44
N GLU A 44 -32.12 -11.51 -2.91
CA GLU A 44 -31.29 -12.52 -2.26
C GLU A 44 -30.24 -12.97 -3.26
N VAL A 45 -29.03 -12.41 -3.14
CA VAL A 45 -27.86 -12.92 -3.85
C VAL A 45 -27.62 -14.32 -3.29
N ALA A 46 -27.97 -15.34 -4.07
CA ALA A 46 -27.77 -16.73 -3.67
C ALA A 46 -26.28 -16.96 -3.36
N ILE A 47 -25.95 -17.04 -2.06
CA ILE A 47 -24.60 -17.32 -1.59
C ILE A 47 -24.23 -18.73 -2.06
N LYS A 48 -23.13 -18.87 -2.79
CA LYS A 48 -22.66 -20.18 -3.25
C LYS A 48 -22.50 -21.13 -2.05
N ALA A 49 -22.99 -22.36 -2.18
CA ALA A 49 -22.91 -23.35 -1.10
C ALA A 49 -21.47 -23.60 -0.61
N SER A 50 -20.48 -23.53 -1.50
CA SER A 50 -19.06 -23.62 -1.15
C SER A 50 -18.57 -22.47 -0.27
N PHE A 51 -19.05 -21.24 -0.51
CA PHE A 51 -18.73 -20.07 0.29
C PHE A 51 -19.33 -20.20 1.69
N ARG A 52 -20.60 -20.60 1.79
CA ARG A 52 -21.27 -20.82 3.08
C ARG A 52 -20.57 -21.91 3.90
N LYS A 53 -20.21 -23.03 3.27
CA LYS A 53 -19.47 -24.12 3.92
C LYS A 53 -18.13 -23.64 4.49
N GLN A 54 -17.38 -22.83 3.74
CA GLN A 54 -16.11 -22.27 4.21
C GLN A 54 -16.34 -21.30 5.37
N LEU A 55 -17.32 -20.40 5.24
CA LEU A 55 -17.69 -19.45 6.30
C LEU A 55 -18.05 -20.16 7.61
N ASP A 56 -18.93 -21.17 7.54
CA ASP A 56 -19.36 -21.94 8.72
C ASP A 56 -18.16 -22.67 9.38
N ALA A 57 -17.23 -23.20 8.58
CA ALA A 57 -16.03 -23.86 9.09
C ALA A 57 -15.05 -22.87 9.76
N GLU A 58 -14.85 -21.69 9.17
CA GLU A 58 -14.02 -20.64 9.77
C GLU A 58 -14.63 -20.12 11.07
N LEU A 59 -15.94 -19.85 11.11
CA LEU A 59 -16.64 -19.39 12.31
C LEU A 59 -16.55 -20.41 13.45
N ALA A 60 -16.77 -21.70 13.16
CA ALA A 60 -16.65 -22.76 14.16
C ALA A 60 -15.22 -22.83 14.75
N LEU A 61 -14.19 -22.64 13.91
CA LEU A 61 -12.81 -22.61 14.39
C LEU A 61 -12.50 -21.36 15.23
N ILE A 62 -13.03 -20.20 14.83
CA ILE A 62 -12.86 -18.94 15.58
C ILE A 62 -13.49 -19.05 16.97
N GLU A 63 -14.69 -19.64 17.07
CA GLU A 63 -15.36 -19.90 18.35
C GLU A 63 -14.59 -20.92 19.20
N GLU A 64 -14.11 -22.01 18.59
CA GLU A 64 -13.33 -23.03 19.30
C GLU A 64 -12.04 -22.48 19.92
N LEU A 65 -11.38 -21.54 19.22
CA LEU A 65 -10.12 -20.93 19.67
C LEU A 65 -10.30 -19.66 20.51
N ASP A 66 -11.54 -19.29 20.84
CA ASP A 66 -11.88 -18.10 21.64
C ASP A 66 -11.36 -16.77 21.05
N TYR A 67 -11.39 -16.64 19.72
CA TYR A 67 -11.05 -15.41 19.00
C TYR A 67 -12.21 -14.50 18.55
N PRO A 68 -13.51 -14.69 18.86
CA PRO A 68 -14.55 -13.75 18.40
C PRO A 68 -14.29 -12.29 18.76
N GLY A 69 -13.79 -12.01 19.97
CA GLY A 69 -13.45 -10.65 20.42
C GLY A 69 -12.40 -9.96 19.55
N TYR A 70 -11.45 -10.73 19.02
CA TYR A 70 -10.42 -10.24 18.08
C TYR A 70 -11.07 -9.72 16.79
N PHE A 71 -11.91 -10.53 16.16
CA PHE A 71 -12.56 -10.16 14.90
C PHE A 71 -13.53 -8.99 15.08
N LEU A 72 -14.25 -8.94 16.20
CA LEU A 72 -15.15 -7.82 16.51
C LEU A 72 -14.39 -6.51 16.76
N THR A 73 -13.23 -6.57 17.41
CA THR A 73 -12.35 -5.42 17.59
C THR A 73 -11.91 -4.85 16.24
N MET A 74 -11.46 -5.73 15.33
CA MET A 74 -11.03 -5.31 13.99
C MET A 74 -12.19 -4.83 13.13
N TYR A 75 -13.36 -5.47 13.24
CA TYR A 75 -14.58 -5.02 12.59
C TYR A 75 -15.01 -3.63 13.06
N GLU A 76 -14.91 -3.32 14.35
CA GLU A 76 -15.25 -1.98 14.86
C GLU A 76 -14.30 -0.91 14.30
N ILE A 77 -12.99 -1.20 14.25
CA ILE A 77 -11.99 -0.27 13.69
C ILE A 77 -12.27 0.00 12.20
N VAL A 78 -12.48 -1.06 11.42
CA VAL A 78 -12.79 -0.95 9.98
C VAL A 78 -14.14 -0.26 9.75
N SER A 79 -15.14 -0.56 10.58
CA SER A 79 -16.44 0.08 10.53
C SER A 79 -16.35 1.58 10.84
N PHE A 80 -15.53 1.98 11.81
CA PHE A 80 -15.25 3.39 12.08
C PHE A 80 -14.63 4.08 10.87
N CYS A 81 -13.62 3.46 10.25
CA CYS A 81 -13.01 3.97 9.03
C CYS A 81 -14.07 4.18 7.93
N GLY A 82 -14.93 3.18 7.70
CA GLY A 82 -16.04 3.27 6.75
C GLY A 82 -16.99 4.43 7.03
N ARG A 83 -17.44 4.58 8.29
CA ARG A 83 -18.32 5.69 8.72
C ARG A 83 -17.69 7.08 8.55
N ARG A 84 -16.36 7.17 8.64
CA ARG A 84 -15.59 8.41 8.51
C ARG A 84 -15.03 8.66 7.11
N GLY A 85 -15.30 7.77 6.16
CA GLY A 85 -14.72 7.81 4.82
C GLY A 85 -13.19 7.74 4.83
N ILE A 86 -12.59 7.03 5.78
CA ILE A 86 -11.15 6.78 5.86
C ILE A 86 -10.89 5.49 5.08
N LEU A 87 -10.00 5.53 4.09
CA LEU A 87 -9.60 4.32 3.39
C LEU A 87 -8.75 3.45 4.31
N CYS A 88 -9.16 2.20 4.48
CA CYS A 88 -8.40 1.19 5.19
C CYS A 88 -8.49 -0.18 4.51
N GLN A 89 -7.48 -1.00 4.67
CA GLN A 89 -7.43 -2.35 4.12
C GLN A 89 -6.63 -3.28 5.02
N GLY A 90 -7.20 -4.44 5.36
CA GLY A 90 -6.48 -5.53 5.99
C GLY A 90 -5.52 -6.22 5.02
N ARG A 91 -4.33 -6.57 5.50
CA ARG A 91 -3.28 -7.25 4.73
C ARG A 91 -2.75 -8.49 5.44
N GLY A 92 -1.75 -9.14 4.85
CA GLY A 92 -1.10 -10.31 5.44
C GLY A 92 -1.99 -11.54 5.32
N SER A 93 -1.91 -12.43 6.32
CA SER A 93 -2.68 -13.67 6.33
C SER A 93 -4.19 -13.44 6.47
N ALA A 94 -4.63 -12.30 6.98
CA ALA A 94 -6.04 -11.97 7.12
C ALA A 94 -6.81 -12.11 5.79
N ALA A 95 -6.15 -11.86 4.66
CA ALA A 95 -6.75 -11.98 3.33
C ALA A 95 -7.07 -13.43 2.92
N ASN A 96 -6.64 -14.44 3.69
CA ASN A 96 -7.03 -15.84 3.47
C ASN A 96 -8.40 -16.20 4.08
N SER A 97 -9.01 -15.32 4.89
CA SER A 97 -10.26 -15.62 5.61
C SER A 97 -11.50 -15.06 4.90
N VAL A 98 -12.50 -15.93 4.73
CA VAL A 98 -13.84 -15.56 4.25
C VAL A 98 -14.57 -14.70 5.28
N VAL A 99 -14.36 -14.95 6.58
CA VAL A 99 -14.91 -14.11 7.66
C VAL A 99 -14.36 -12.68 7.56
N CYS A 100 -13.04 -12.51 7.42
CA CYS A 100 -12.42 -11.20 7.25
C CYS A 100 -12.96 -10.46 6.02
N PHE A 101 -13.12 -11.17 4.89
CA PHE A 101 -13.69 -10.59 3.68
C PHE A 101 -15.16 -10.16 3.89
N SER A 102 -15.95 -11.01 4.56
CA SER A 102 -17.38 -10.74 4.80
C SER A 102 -17.61 -9.57 5.77
N LEU A 103 -16.70 -9.37 6.72
CA LEU A 103 -16.71 -8.23 7.64
C LEU A 103 -16.14 -6.95 7.02
N GLY A 104 -15.66 -7.00 5.77
CA GLY A 104 -15.01 -5.87 5.09
C GLY A 104 -13.62 -5.54 5.62
N ILE A 105 -13.05 -6.39 6.48
CA ILE A 105 -11.68 -6.24 6.99
C ILE A 105 -10.67 -6.34 5.85
N THR A 106 -10.90 -7.26 4.91
CA THR A 106 -10.07 -7.45 3.72
C THR A 106 -10.88 -7.23 2.45
N ALA A 107 -10.24 -6.69 1.41
CA ALA A 107 -10.89 -6.37 0.14
C ALA A 107 -10.83 -7.53 -0.89
N ILE A 108 -10.31 -8.70 -0.49
CA ILE A 108 -10.01 -9.81 -1.39
C ILE A 108 -10.89 -11.00 -1.07
N ASP A 109 -11.54 -11.54 -2.10
CA ASP A 109 -12.26 -12.81 -2.02
C ASP A 109 -11.25 -13.99 -2.03
N PRO A 110 -11.01 -14.65 -0.88
CA PRO A 110 -10.06 -15.74 -0.79
C PRO A 110 -10.49 -16.97 -1.60
N MET A 111 -11.79 -17.17 -1.82
CA MET A 111 -12.32 -18.31 -2.58
C MET A 111 -12.03 -18.16 -4.07
N ARG A 112 -12.19 -16.96 -4.62
CA ARG A 112 -11.80 -16.66 -6.01
C ARG A 112 -10.29 -16.82 -6.24
N MET A 113 -9.50 -16.40 -5.26
CA MET A 113 -8.05 -16.51 -5.32
C MET A 113 -7.52 -17.90 -4.95
N GLY A 114 -8.34 -18.75 -4.34
CA GLY A 114 -7.94 -20.07 -3.85
C GLY A 114 -6.87 -19.96 -2.77
N LEU A 115 -6.99 -18.98 -1.88
CA LEU A 115 -6.07 -18.73 -0.76
C LEU A 115 -6.19 -19.80 0.33
N LEU A 116 -5.16 -19.95 1.18
CA LEU A 116 -5.07 -21.02 2.18
C LEU A 116 -5.46 -20.50 3.57
N PHE A 117 -6.64 -20.85 4.07
CA PHE A 117 -7.14 -20.35 5.36
C PHE A 117 -6.26 -20.78 6.55
N GLU A 118 -5.70 -22.00 6.51
CA GLU A 118 -4.84 -22.56 7.56
C GLU A 118 -3.57 -21.73 7.79
N ARG A 119 -3.20 -20.90 6.81
CA ARG A 119 -2.09 -19.94 6.89
C ARG A 119 -2.42 -18.71 7.74
N PHE A 120 -3.69 -18.52 8.08
CA PHE A 120 -4.17 -17.47 8.97
C PHE A 120 -4.49 -18.00 10.36
N LEU A 121 -5.28 -19.07 10.44
CA LEU A 121 -5.70 -19.66 11.70
C LEU A 121 -5.75 -21.19 11.59
N SER A 122 -5.20 -21.89 12.59
CA SER A 122 -5.23 -23.34 12.67
C SER A 122 -5.22 -23.83 14.13
N ARG A 123 -5.84 -24.99 14.40
CA ARG A 123 -5.86 -25.61 15.75
C ARG A 123 -4.46 -25.95 16.25
N GLU A 124 -3.59 -26.41 15.35
CA GLU A 124 -2.25 -26.90 15.69
C GLU A 124 -1.29 -25.77 16.11
N ARG A 125 -1.65 -24.51 15.80
CA ARG A 125 -0.80 -23.33 16.03
C ARG A 125 -0.98 -22.75 17.44
N ALA A 126 -2.19 -22.75 18.00
CA ALA A 126 -2.52 -22.12 19.29
C ALA A 126 -1.92 -20.70 19.51
N GLU A 127 -1.54 -19.99 18.43
CA GLU A 127 -1.08 -18.61 18.47
C GLU A 127 -2.20 -17.69 17.98
N PRO A 128 -2.31 -16.45 18.52
CA PRO A 128 -3.29 -15.49 18.06
C PRO A 128 -3.19 -15.18 16.56
N PRO A 129 -4.32 -14.88 15.89
CA PRO A 129 -4.29 -14.30 14.55
C PRO A 129 -3.65 -12.90 14.61
N ASP A 130 -2.88 -12.55 13.57
CA ASP A 130 -2.34 -11.19 13.41
C ASP A 130 -2.98 -10.56 12.16
N ILE A 131 -3.81 -9.54 12.36
CA ILE A 131 -4.45 -8.75 11.32
C ILE A 131 -3.81 -7.36 11.32
N ASP A 132 -3.03 -7.08 10.29
CA ASP A 132 -2.50 -5.75 10.02
C ASP A 132 -3.52 -4.93 9.25
N LEU A 133 -3.81 -3.70 9.69
CA LEU A 133 -4.63 -2.73 8.97
C LEU A 133 -3.75 -1.62 8.39
N ASP A 134 -3.74 -1.49 7.08
CA ASP A 134 -3.29 -0.28 6.40
C ASP A 134 -4.40 0.77 6.44
N ILE A 135 -4.06 1.97 6.87
CA ILE A 135 -4.96 3.10 7.01
C ILE A 135 -4.35 4.28 6.25
N GLU A 136 -5.20 5.10 5.65
CA GLU A 136 -4.82 6.40 5.13
C GLU A 136 -3.89 7.18 6.08
N HIS A 137 -2.67 7.49 5.62
CA HIS A 137 -1.60 8.01 6.46
C HIS A 137 -1.97 9.28 7.26
N GLU A 138 -2.52 10.30 6.61
CA GLU A 138 -2.83 11.58 7.25
C GLU A 138 -4.02 11.50 8.21
N ARG A 139 -4.91 10.53 8.02
CA ARG A 139 -6.13 10.34 8.84
C ARG A 139 -6.01 9.21 9.87
N ARG A 140 -4.86 8.54 9.91
CA ARG A 140 -4.57 7.47 10.86
C ARG A 140 -4.73 7.90 12.33
N GLU A 141 -4.41 9.15 12.65
CA GLU A 141 -4.56 9.67 14.01
C GLU A 141 -6.03 9.62 14.49
N GLU A 142 -7.00 9.85 13.60
CA GLU A 142 -8.42 9.75 13.94
C GLU A 142 -8.77 8.33 14.41
N VAL A 143 -8.17 7.31 13.79
CA VAL A 143 -8.40 5.90 14.13
C VAL A 143 -7.72 5.52 15.44
N ILE A 144 -6.49 5.98 15.67
CA ILE A 144 -5.80 5.76 16.96
C ILE A 144 -6.60 6.37 18.11
N GLN A 145 -7.10 7.60 17.95
CA GLN A 145 -7.91 8.25 18.97
C GLN A 145 -9.27 7.57 19.16
N HIS A 146 -9.87 7.01 18.10
CA HIS A 146 -11.07 6.19 18.22
C HIS A 146 -10.81 4.94 19.07
N VAL A 147 -9.70 4.24 18.86
CA VAL A 147 -9.33 3.07 19.68
C VAL A 147 -9.16 3.46 21.14
N TYR A 148 -8.48 4.57 21.45
CA TYR A 148 -8.41 5.06 22.83
C TYR A 148 -9.78 5.42 23.43
N ALA A 149 -10.69 5.97 22.63
CA ALA A 149 -12.02 6.37 23.09
C ALA A 149 -12.92 5.15 23.36
N VAL A 150 -12.81 4.09 22.56
CA VAL A 150 -13.63 2.88 22.69
C VAL A 150 -13.13 1.97 23.81
N TYR A 151 -11.82 1.70 23.86
CA TYR A 151 -11.25 0.72 24.79
C TYR A 151 -10.69 1.36 26.06
N GLY A 152 -10.57 2.68 26.11
CA GLY A 152 -10.05 3.42 27.26
C GLY A 152 -8.53 3.50 27.27
N ARG A 153 -8.00 4.66 27.64
CA ARG A 153 -6.54 4.93 27.68
C ARG A 153 -5.80 4.08 28.70
N ASP A 154 -6.49 3.58 29.71
CA ASP A 154 -5.90 2.72 30.73
C ASP A 154 -5.68 1.29 30.20
N HIS A 155 -6.41 0.88 29.16
CA HIS A 155 -6.34 -0.45 28.55
C HIS A 155 -5.70 -0.45 27.16
N ALA A 156 -5.35 0.72 26.64
CA ALA A 156 -4.83 0.90 25.29
C ALA A 156 -3.51 1.67 25.33
N ALA A 157 -2.50 1.21 24.60
CA ALA A 157 -1.25 1.96 24.45
C ALA A 157 -0.50 1.60 23.16
N MET A 158 0.25 2.55 22.61
CA MET A 158 1.21 2.26 21.54
C MET A 158 2.38 1.45 22.09
N VAL A 159 3.00 0.63 21.27
CA VAL A 159 4.25 -0.07 21.63
C VAL A 159 5.47 0.75 21.24
N CYS A 160 6.61 0.51 21.89
CA CYS A 160 7.86 1.16 21.49
C CYS A 160 8.59 0.36 20.40
N ASN A 161 9.68 0.95 19.94
CA ASN A 161 10.73 0.37 19.14
C ASN A 161 12.05 0.62 19.86
N VAL A 162 12.77 -0.45 20.21
CA VAL A 162 14.11 -0.36 20.78
C VAL A 162 15.10 -0.10 19.64
N ILE A 163 15.48 1.16 19.43
CA ILE A 163 16.46 1.50 18.39
C ILE A 163 17.86 1.15 18.88
N ARG A 164 18.53 0.27 18.14
CA ARG A 164 19.89 -0.19 18.44
C ARG A 164 20.93 0.46 17.53
N TYR A 165 22.17 0.51 17.98
CA TYR A 165 23.29 0.95 17.16
C TYR A 165 23.53 0.03 15.97
N ARG A 166 23.39 0.58 14.77
CA ARG A 166 23.84 -0.02 13.51
C ARG A 166 25.15 0.64 13.03
N PRO A 167 25.90 0.05 12.09
CA PRO A 167 27.21 0.55 11.64
C PRO A 167 27.25 2.05 11.36
N ARG A 168 26.26 2.59 10.64
CA ARG A 168 26.18 4.01 10.28
C ARG A 168 25.96 4.93 11.48
N SER A 169 25.09 4.54 12.42
CA SER A 169 24.84 5.32 13.64
C SER A 169 26.01 5.23 14.62
N ALA A 170 26.62 4.04 14.74
CA ALA A 170 27.76 3.83 15.62
C ALA A 170 28.95 4.70 15.19
N ILE A 171 29.29 4.71 13.90
CA ILE A 171 30.39 5.55 13.38
C ILE A 171 30.12 7.03 13.55
N ARG A 172 28.88 7.48 13.36
CA ARG A 172 28.53 8.89 13.57
C ARG A 172 28.68 9.29 15.04
N ASP A 173 28.11 8.54 15.96
CA ASP A 173 28.08 8.93 17.37
C ASP A 173 29.48 8.78 18.01
N VAL A 174 30.22 7.70 17.72
CA VAL A 174 31.62 7.55 18.17
C VAL A 174 32.50 8.60 17.51
N GLY A 175 32.37 8.82 16.19
CA GLY A 175 33.17 9.81 15.47
C GLY A 175 33.00 11.24 15.99
N LYS A 176 31.79 11.62 16.41
CA LYS A 176 31.53 12.91 17.08
C LYS A 176 32.32 13.04 18.37
N VAL A 177 32.40 11.99 19.19
CA VAL A 177 33.19 11.97 20.43
C VAL A 177 34.68 12.15 20.14
N PHE A 178 35.18 11.59 19.04
CA PHE A 178 36.56 11.77 18.57
C PHE A 178 36.82 13.14 17.93
N GLY A 179 35.82 14.03 17.86
CA GLY A 179 35.96 15.37 17.28
C GLY A 179 36.02 15.39 15.75
N ILE A 180 35.58 14.33 15.08
CA ILE A 180 35.56 14.27 13.61
C ILE A 180 34.42 15.17 13.08
N PRO A 181 34.68 16.01 12.06
CA PRO A 181 33.64 16.86 11.48
C PRO A 181 32.44 16.06 10.96
N GLU A 182 31.22 16.55 11.24
CA GLU A 182 29.98 15.85 10.83
C GLU A 182 29.90 15.61 9.32
N THR A 183 30.44 16.53 8.50
CA THR A 183 30.49 16.39 7.04
C THR A 183 31.34 15.18 6.60
N ALA A 184 32.44 14.90 7.31
CA ALA A 184 33.27 13.73 7.06
C ALA A 184 32.58 12.45 7.52
N LEU A 185 31.93 12.48 8.70
CA LEU A 185 31.16 11.34 9.22
C LEU A 185 29.98 10.98 8.33
N ASP A 186 29.27 11.97 7.78
CA ASP A 186 28.17 11.74 6.85
C ASP A 186 28.62 11.16 5.52
N ARG A 187 29.79 11.57 5.03
CA ARG A 187 30.41 10.96 3.84
C ARG A 187 30.81 9.52 4.13
N ALA A 188 31.40 9.24 5.28
CA ALA A 188 31.80 7.90 5.70
C ALA A 188 30.59 6.97 5.90
N ALA A 189 29.58 7.41 6.64
CA ALA A 189 28.37 6.62 6.90
C ALA A 189 27.64 6.21 5.61
N LYS A 190 27.72 7.01 4.54
CA LYS A 190 27.14 6.68 3.22
C LYS A 190 27.91 5.57 2.48
N GLN A 191 29.20 5.39 2.76
CA GLN A 191 30.05 4.37 2.13
C GLN A 191 29.99 3.02 2.85
N ILE A 192 29.48 2.98 4.08
CA ILE A 192 29.34 1.75 4.87
C ILE A 192 28.01 1.10 4.55
N SER A 193 28.02 -0.24 4.51
CA SER A 193 26.80 -1.05 4.49
C SER A 193 25.88 -0.68 5.66
N ALA A 194 24.57 -0.80 5.46
CA ALA A 194 23.60 -0.61 6.54
C ALA A 194 23.65 -1.75 7.58
N TYR A 195 24.15 -2.92 7.18
CA TYR A 195 24.21 -4.15 7.98
C TYR A 195 25.59 -4.79 7.86
N GLY A 196 26.02 -5.47 8.92
CA GLY A 196 27.31 -6.17 8.97
C GLY A 196 28.37 -5.41 9.78
N THR A 197 29.63 -5.79 9.59
CA THR A 197 30.78 -5.21 10.27
C THR A 197 31.19 -3.88 9.65
N ILE A 198 31.84 -3.03 10.44
CA ILE A 198 32.37 -1.76 9.94
C ILE A 198 33.68 -2.03 9.19
N GLU A 199 33.65 -1.90 7.86
CA GLU A 199 34.84 -2.06 7.04
C GLU A 199 35.74 -0.81 7.10
N GLU A 200 36.94 -0.96 7.65
CA GLU A 200 37.94 0.11 7.70
C GLU A 200 38.26 0.67 6.31
N ALA A 201 38.32 -0.19 5.28
CA ALA A 201 38.53 0.22 3.90
C ALA A 201 37.44 1.17 3.36
N ALA A 202 36.20 1.05 3.84
CA ALA A 202 35.12 1.98 3.48
C ALA A 202 35.35 3.37 4.10
N LEU A 203 35.85 3.42 5.34
CA LEU A 203 36.15 4.66 6.04
C LEU A 203 37.38 5.38 5.45
N THR A 204 38.42 4.63 5.08
CA THR A 204 39.60 5.17 4.40
C THR A 204 39.23 5.80 3.07
N ARG A 205 38.39 5.13 2.26
CA ARG A 205 37.85 5.69 1.01
C ARG A 205 37.02 6.95 1.22
N ALA A 206 36.41 7.12 2.39
CA ALA A 206 35.68 8.33 2.76
C ALA A 206 36.56 9.49 3.25
N GLY A 207 37.89 9.30 3.26
CA GLY A 207 38.88 10.29 3.69
C GLY A 207 39.14 10.32 5.19
N LEU A 208 38.62 9.35 5.98
CA LEU A 208 38.89 9.29 7.42
C LEU A 208 40.29 8.74 7.74
N GLY A 209 40.96 8.11 6.78
CA GLY A 209 42.34 7.64 6.92
C GLY A 209 43.39 8.77 6.94
N GLU A 210 43.02 9.99 6.54
CA GLU A 210 43.92 11.16 6.53
C GLU A 210 44.29 11.64 7.95
N HIS A 211 43.54 11.20 8.96
CA HIS A 211 43.80 11.48 10.38
C HIS A 211 44.79 10.49 11.03
N GLY A 212 45.36 9.57 10.25
CA GLY A 212 46.29 8.53 10.70
C GLY A 212 45.59 7.19 11.00
N ALA A 213 46.36 6.09 10.91
CA ALA A 213 45.83 4.74 11.09
C ALA A 213 45.27 4.49 12.50
N ARG A 214 45.96 4.94 13.55
CA ARG A 214 45.54 4.66 14.94
C ARG A 214 44.19 5.28 15.34
N PRO A 215 43.90 6.57 15.04
CA PRO A 215 42.56 7.12 15.31
C PRO A 215 41.45 6.39 14.55
N LEU A 216 41.73 5.94 13.32
CA LEU A 216 40.78 5.18 12.51
C LEU A 216 40.51 3.79 13.09
N GLU A 217 41.57 3.05 13.44
CA GLU A 217 41.48 1.75 14.12
C GLU A 217 40.68 1.85 15.43
N HIS A 218 40.92 2.90 16.23
CA HIS A 218 40.18 3.14 17.47
C HIS A 218 38.70 3.46 17.22
N LEU A 219 38.40 4.27 16.21
CA LEU A 219 37.03 4.58 15.80
C LEU A 219 36.28 3.30 15.40
N VAL A 220 36.88 2.46 14.55
CA VAL A 220 36.29 1.18 14.10
C VAL A 220 36.04 0.27 15.29
N ARG A 221 37.07 0.05 16.11
CA ARG A 221 36.97 -0.84 17.28
C ARG A 221 35.86 -0.40 18.24
N MET A 222 35.83 0.87 18.62
CA MET A 222 34.80 1.37 19.54
C MET A 222 33.40 1.37 18.92
N ALA A 223 33.29 1.64 17.62
CA ALA A 223 32.02 1.57 16.92
C ALA A 223 31.49 0.13 16.79
N ASP A 224 32.38 -0.85 16.57
CA ASP A 224 32.03 -2.28 16.58
C ASP A 224 31.63 -2.77 17.99
N GLU A 225 32.32 -2.30 19.04
CA GLU A 225 32.01 -2.64 20.44
C GLU A 225 30.58 -2.24 20.87
N ILE A 226 30.02 -1.18 20.28
CA ILE A 226 28.65 -0.71 20.60
C ILE A 226 27.59 -1.22 19.62
N LEU A 227 27.94 -2.05 18.62
CA LEU A 227 26.92 -2.57 17.70
C LEU A 227 25.84 -3.36 18.47
N ASP A 228 24.60 -3.17 18.05
CA ASP A 228 23.40 -3.74 18.64
C ASP A 228 23.09 -3.33 20.09
N PHE A 229 23.90 -2.47 20.72
CA PHE A 229 23.53 -1.83 21.99
C PHE A 229 22.28 -0.96 21.81
N PRO A 230 21.34 -0.95 22.78
CA PRO A 230 20.20 -0.04 22.78
C PRO A 230 20.67 1.42 22.80
N ARG A 231 20.12 2.26 21.92
CA ARG A 231 20.43 3.68 21.79
C ARG A 231 19.35 4.57 22.41
N HIS A 232 18.09 4.33 22.06
CA HIS A 232 16.93 5.06 22.58
C HIS A 232 15.63 4.32 22.21
N LEU A 233 14.55 4.66 22.91
CA LEU A 233 13.20 4.25 22.54
C LEU A 233 12.62 5.20 21.49
N SER A 234 11.85 4.63 20.57
CA SER A 234 10.98 5.38 19.66
C SER A 234 9.59 4.76 19.68
N VAL A 235 8.57 5.44 19.18
CA VAL A 235 7.21 4.88 19.11
C VAL A 235 7.11 3.98 17.87
N HIS A 236 6.55 2.77 18.02
CA HIS A 236 6.34 1.90 16.87
C HIS A 236 5.36 2.55 15.88
N PRO A 237 5.63 2.49 14.57
CA PRO A 237 4.79 3.13 13.56
C PRO A 237 3.42 2.47 13.36
N GLY A 238 2.95 1.57 14.23
CA GLY A 238 1.83 0.65 13.92
C GLY A 238 1.25 -0.06 15.14
N GLY A 239 2.10 -0.78 15.87
CA GLY A 239 1.71 -1.65 16.97
C GLY A 239 1.03 -0.93 18.12
N PHE A 240 -0.02 -1.58 18.59
CA PHE A 240 -0.92 -1.09 19.60
C PHE A 240 -1.35 -2.26 20.50
N LEU A 241 -1.16 -2.12 21.81
CA LEU A 241 -1.59 -3.08 22.82
C LEU A 241 -3.04 -2.77 23.23
N LEU A 242 -3.90 -3.78 23.28
CA LEU A 242 -5.15 -3.72 24.05
C LEU A 242 -5.09 -4.72 25.20
N GLY A 243 -4.97 -4.22 26.42
CA GLY A 243 -4.91 -5.00 27.64
C GLY A 243 -6.31 -5.38 28.14
N HIS A 244 -6.48 -6.63 28.57
CA HIS A 244 -7.67 -7.07 29.31
C HIS A 244 -7.69 -6.49 30.73
N GLU A 245 -6.51 -6.23 31.30
CA GLU A 245 -6.27 -5.47 32.53
C GLU A 245 -5.67 -4.09 32.20
N PRO A 246 -5.68 -3.13 33.14
CA PRO A 246 -5.03 -1.84 32.94
C PRO A 246 -3.56 -2.02 32.57
N VAL A 247 -3.13 -1.38 31.48
CA VAL A 247 -1.79 -1.52 30.92
C VAL A 247 -0.71 -1.13 31.92
N HIS A 248 -0.99 -0.19 32.84
CA HIS A 248 -0.04 0.26 33.85
C HIS A 248 0.24 -0.76 34.95
N ASP A 249 -0.65 -1.74 35.14
CA ASP A 249 -0.41 -2.88 36.04
C ASP A 249 0.51 -3.93 35.39
N ILE A 250 0.64 -3.90 34.06
CA ILE A 250 1.40 -4.85 33.25
C ILE A 250 2.80 -4.29 32.92
N VAL A 251 2.89 -3.04 32.46
CA VAL A 251 4.11 -2.41 31.93
C VAL A 251 4.13 -0.89 32.17
N PRO A 252 5.30 -0.28 32.45
CA PRO A 252 5.41 1.17 32.55
C PRO A 252 4.93 1.91 31.29
N ILE A 253 4.15 2.97 31.50
CA ILE A 253 3.58 3.82 30.44
C ILE A 253 4.22 5.20 30.48
N GLU A 254 4.53 5.74 29.30
CA GLU A 254 4.97 7.11 29.10
C GLU A 254 4.04 7.86 28.14
N ASN A 255 4.00 9.19 28.26
CA ASN A 255 3.34 10.02 27.26
C ASN A 255 4.23 10.08 26.01
N ALA A 256 3.66 9.82 24.84
CA ALA A 256 4.37 10.01 23.59
C ALA A 256 4.47 11.51 23.23
N ALA A 257 5.38 11.86 22.31
CA ALA A 257 5.58 13.23 21.86
C ALA A 257 4.34 13.85 21.19
N MET A 258 3.50 13.01 20.56
CA MET A 258 2.23 13.47 19.98
C MET A 258 1.16 13.60 21.08
N PRO A 259 0.44 14.73 21.14
CA PRO A 259 -0.61 14.94 22.13
C PRO A 259 -1.62 13.80 22.13
N GLY A 260 -2.03 13.36 23.32
CA GLY A 260 -3.07 12.34 23.44
C GLY A 260 -2.62 10.92 23.06
N ARG A 261 -1.32 10.60 23.05
CA ARG A 261 -0.84 9.23 22.88
C ARG A 261 -0.04 8.74 24.10
N THR A 262 -0.23 7.47 24.46
CA THR A 262 0.57 6.74 25.45
C THR A 262 1.41 5.68 24.74
N VAL A 263 2.60 5.40 25.28
CA VAL A 263 3.52 4.39 24.78
C VAL A 263 4.05 3.54 25.92
N ILE A 264 4.15 2.23 25.72
CA ILE A 264 4.77 1.30 26.67
C ILE A 264 6.24 1.05 26.31
N GLN A 265 7.04 0.62 27.29
CA GLN A 265 8.48 0.37 27.10
C GLN A 265 8.83 -0.97 26.43
N TRP A 266 7.83 -1.79 26.13
CA TRP A 266 8.00 -3.05 25.40
C TRP A 266 7.80 -2.85 23.90
N ASP A 267 8.53 -3.64 23.11
CA ASP A 267 8.36 -3.68 21.68
C ASP A 267 7.34 -4.76 21.26
N LYS A 268 7.22 -5.01 19.96
CA LYS A 268 6.27 -5.99 19.44
C LYS A 268 6.63 -7.43 19.79
N ASP A 269 7.91 -7.75 19.80
CA ASP A 269 8.38 -9.11 20.02
C ASP A 269 8.12 -9.49 21.48
N ASP A 270 8.33 -8.54 22.39
CA ASP A 270 7.96 -8.68 23.81
C ASP A 270 6.45 -8.99 23.99
N LEU A 271 5.57 -8.28 23.28
CA LEU A 271 4.12 -8.54 23.36
C LEU A 271 3.75 -9.93 22.85
N GLU A 272 4.38 -10.37 21.77
CA GLU A 272 4.15 -11.69 21.18
C GLU A 272 4.62 -12.81 22.12
N GLU A 273 5.79 -12.65 22.74
CA GLU A 273 6.32 -13.59 23.73
C GLU A 273 5.44 -13.70 24.98
N LEU A 274 4.83 -12.57 25.39
CA LEU A 274 3.92 -12.51 26.54
C LEU A 274 2.47 -12.92 26.19
N GLY A 275 2.17 -13.22 24.94
CA GLY A 275 0.81 -13.58 24.49
C GLY A 275 -0.19 -12.43 24.65
N LEU A 276 0.26 -11.18 24.63
CA LEU A 276 -0.59 -10.01 24.78
C LEU A 276 -1.25 -9.64 23.46
N PHE A 277 -2.50 -9.20 23.54
CA PHE A 277 -3.28 -8.82 22.38
C PHE A 277 -2.73 -7.54 21.74
N LYS A 278 -2.38 -7.62 20.46
CA LYS A 278 -1.90 -6.50 19.66
C LYS A 278 -2.73 -6.29 18.40
N VAL A 279 -2.83 -5.03 17.99
CA VAL A 279 -3.34 -4.62 16.68
C VAL A 279 -2.36 -3.69 16.00
N ASP A 280 -2.32 -3.80 14.68
CA ASP A 280 -1.39 -3.06 13.84
C ASP A 280 -2.12 -2.03 13.00
N LEU A 281 -2.00 -0.77 13.39
CA LEU A 281 -2.65 0.35 12.72
C LEU A 281 -1.59 1.10 11.91
N LEU A 282 -1.34 0.73 10.67
CA LEU A 282 -0.25 1.28 9.86
C LEU A 282 -0.73 2.42 8.96
N GLY A 283 0.12 3.43 8.78
CA GLY A 283 -0.17 4.54 7.85
C GLY A 283 0.38 4.25 6.46
N LEU A 284 -0.48 4.23 5.44
CA LEU A 284 -0.11 3.98 4.05
C LEU A 284 -0.42 5.21 3.17
N GLY A 285 0.63 5.84 2.63
CA GLY A 285 0.50 7.04 1.79
C GLY A 285 -0.29 6.82 0.51
N ALA A 286 -0.20 5.62 -0.10
CA ALA A 286 -0.95 5.30 -1.32
C ALA A 286 -2.47 5.33 -1.11
N LEU A 287 -2.97 4.93 0.08
CA LEU A 287 -4.40 5.08 0.39
C LEU A 287 -4.81 6.55 0.49
N HIS A 288 -3.95 7.40 1.06
CA HIS A 288 -4.20 8.85 1.10
C HIS A 288 -4.22 9.46 -0.30
N GLN A 289 -3.26 9.11 -1.16
CA GLN A 289 -3.27 9.52 -2.57
C GLN A 289 -4.56 9.09 -3.27
N LEU A 290 -5.00 7.84 -3.10
CA LEU A 290 -6.23 7.33 -3.70
C LEU A 290 -7.46 8.13 -3.24
N HIS A 291 -7.56 8.44 -1.94
CA HIS A 291 -8.62 9.29 -1.40
C HIS A 291 -8.63 10.66 -2.11
N LEU A 292 -7.49 11.36 -2.09
CA LEU A 292 -7.37 12.67 -2.72
C LEU A 292 -7.72 12.63 -4.22
N ALA A 293 -7.33 11.57 -4.93
CA ALA A 293 -7.66 11.39 -6.34
C ALA A 293 -9.17 11.21 -6.55
N PHE A 294 -9.83 10.37 -5.75
CA PHE A 294 -11.27 10.17 -5.85
C PHE A 294 -12.05 11.46 -5.50
N ASP A 295 -11.58 12.22 -4.51
CA ASP A 295 -12.15 13.54 -4.19
C ASP A 295 -12.03 14.50 -5.37
N LEU A 296 -10.84 14.61 -5.98
CA LEU A 296 -10.65 15.45 -7.16
C LEU A 296 -11.58 15.03 -8.31
N ILE A 297 -11.71 13.73 -8.57
CA ILE A 297 -12.60 13.20 -9.62
C ILE A 297 -14.07 13.54 -9.30
N ARG A 298 -14.49 13.35 -8.06
CA ARG A 298 -15.84 13.70 -7.60
C ARG A 298 -16.12 15.19 -7.79
N HIS A 299 -15.22 16.05 -7.33
CA HIS A 299 -15.38 17.50 -7.39
C HIS A 299 -15.35 18.05 -8.82
N HIS A 300 -14.43 17.59 -9.66
CA HIS A 300 -14.22 18.16 -10.99
C HIS A 300 -15.00 17.46 -12.11
N ARG A 301 -15.43 16.21 -11.90
CA ARG A 301 -16.09 15.40 -12.93
C ARG A 301 -17.46 14.86 -12.50
N GLY A 302 -17.86 15.04 -11.24
CA GLY A 302 -19.14 14.55 -10.73
C GLY A 302 -19.27 13.03 -10.71
N ARG A 303 -18.14 12.29 -10.68
CA ARG A 303 -18.12 10.83 -10.68
C ARG A 303 -17.74 10.30 -9.30
N GLU A 304 -18.62 9.50 -8.72
CA GLU A 304 -18.35 8.77 -7.47
C GLU A 304 -17.57 7.49 -7.78
N LEU A 305 -16.28 7.50 -7.48
CA LEU A 305 -15.39 6.34 -7.65
C LEU A 305 -14.78 5.92 -6.31
N SER A 306 -14.47 4.64 -6.21
CA SER A 306 -13.84 4.01 -5.06
C SER A 306 -13.00 2.83 -5.55
N MET A 307 -12.16 2.27 -4.68
CA MET A 307 -11.43 1.03 -5.01
C MET A 307 -12.34 -0.14 -5.40
N ALA A 308 -13.60 -0.15 -4.95
CA ALA A 308 -14.58 -1.18 -5.30
C ALA A 308 -15.32 -0.92 -6.62
N THR A 309 -15.35 0.32 -7.10
CA THR A 309 -16.14 0.71 -8.29
C THR A 309 -15.28 1.02 -9.52
N ILE A 310 -13.96 1.11 -9.39
CA ILE A 310 -13.09 1.14 -10.57
C ILE A 310 -13.28 -0.15 -11.41
N PRO A 311 -13.29 -0.06 -12.75
CA PRO A 311 -13.41 -1.24 -13.61
C PRO A 311 -12.31 -2.25 -13.31
N ALA A 312 -12.68 -3.52 -13.14
CA ALA A 312 -11.71 -4.61 -13.04
C ALA A 312 -11.20 -4.99 -14.44
N GLU A 313 -9.97 -5.52 -14.49
CA GLU A 313 -9.39 -6.13 -15.69
C GLU A 313 -9.27 -5.18 -16.92
N ASP A 314 -9.16 -3.87 -16.69
CA ASP A 314 -9.00 -2.86 -17.75
C ASP A 314 -7.74 -3.05 -18.61
N ALA A 315 -7.95 -3.27 -19.91
CA ALA A 315 -6.88 -3.57 -20.86
C ALA A 315 -5.91 -2.39 -21.08
N ALA A 316 -6.40 -1.15 -21.05
CA ALA A 316 -5.57 0.04 -21.25
C ALA A 316 -4.57 0.21 -20.10
N THR A 317 -5.04 0.00 -18.86
CA THR A 317 -4.20 0.02 -17.65
C THR A 317 -3.07 -1.02 -17.73
N TYR A 318 -3.38 -2.26 -18.15
CA TYR A 318 -2.35 -3.28 -18.35
C TYR A 318 -1.40 -2.99 -19.53
N ALA A 319 -1.89 -2.34 -20.59
CA ALA A 319 -1.04 -1.92 -21.71
C ALA A 319 -0.01 -0.87 -21.26
N MET A 320 -0.43 0.12 -20.45
CA MET A 320 0.46 1.12 -19.85
C MET A 320 1.50 0.46 -18.93
N MET A 321 1.09 -0.50 -18.10
CA MET A 321 2.02 -1.26 -17.27
C MET A 321 3.06 -2.00 -18.12
N CYS A 322 2.66 -2.62 -19.24
CA CYS A 322 3.57 -3.31 -20.13
C CYS A 322 4.68 -2.45 -20.73
N THR A 323 4.43 -1.15 -20.91
CA THR A 323 5.45 -0.21 -21.38
C THR A 323 6.26 0.37 -20.23
N ALA A 324 6.09 -0.16 -19.01
CA ALA A 324 6.68 0.32 -17.77
C ALA A 324 6.34 1.77 -17.43
N ASP A 325 5.23 2.31 -17.93
CA ASP A 325 4.84 3.68 -17.66
C ASP A 325 4.12 3.80 -16.30
N THR A 326 4.89 3.72 -15.22
CA THR A 326 4.41 3.40 -13.86
C THR A 326 4.95 4.32 -12.77
N ILE A 327 5.52 5.48 -13.15
CA ILE A 327 6.02 6.48 -12.19
C ILE A 327 4.88 6.90 -11.25
N GLY A 328 5.11 6.84 -9.93
CA GLY A 328 4.14 7.20 -8.91
C GLY A 328 3.06 6.15 -8.64
N THR A 329 3.10 4.99 -9.29
CA THR A 329 2.15 3.90 -9.04
C THR A 329 2.64 2.99 -7.92
N PHE A 330 1.73 2.55 -7.05
CA PHE A 330 2.11 1.83 -5.84
C PHE A 330 2.77 0.48 -6.16
N GLN A 331 3.86 0.16 -5.45
CA GLN A 331 4.66 -1.07 -5.54
C GLN A 331 5.39 -1.36 -6.86
N ILE A 332 4.92 -0.87 -8.01
CA ILE A 332 5.48 -1.20 -9.34
C ILE A 332 6.28 -0.08 -10.00
N GLU A 333 6.57 1.01 -9.28
CA GLU A 333 7.31 2.18 -9.80
C GLU A 333 8.84 2.09 -9.70
N SER A 334 9.40 1.13 -8.94
CA SER A 334 10.85 1.06 -8.76
C SER A 334 11.56 0.67 -10.06
N ARG A 335 12.84 1.03 -10.23
CA ARG A 335 13.61 0.64 -11.44
C ARG A 335 13.61 -0.87 -11.71
N ALA A 336 13.69 -1.68 -10.65
CA ALA A 336 13.66 -3.13 -10.79
C ALA A 336 12.29 -3.61 -11.30
N GLN A 337 11.20 -3.06 -10.76
CA GLN A 337 9.83 -3.36 -11.18
C GLN A 337 9.57 -2.89 -12.61
N MET A 338 9.92 -1.64 -12.94
CA MET A 338 9.84 -1.10 -14.30
C MET A 338 10.66 -1.91 -15.31
N SER A 339 11.77 -2.53 -14.91
CA SER A 339 12.54 -3.42 -15.79
C SER A 339 11.85 -4.78 -16.02
N MET A 340 11.01 -5.21 -15.08
CA MET A 340 10.31 -6.49 -15.09
C MET A 340 9.01 -6.41 -15.88
N LEU A 341 8.23 -5.34 -15.72
CA LEU A 341 6.94 -5.15 -16.37
C LEU A 341 6.91 -5.46 -17.89
N PRO A 342 7.86 -4.98 -18.73
CA PRO A 342 7.88 -5.31 -20.16
C PRO A 342 8.21 -6.76 -20.47
N ARG A 343 8.83 -7.47 -19.53
CA ARG A 343 9.17 -8.90 -19.63
C ARG A 343 7.99 -9.77 -19.17
N LEU A 344 7.37 -9.43 -18.04
CA LEU A 344 6.21 -10.15 -17.50
C LEU A 344 4.97 -10.01 -18.38
N LYS A 345 4.77 -8.79 -18.89
CA LYS A 345 3.59 -8.36 -19.64
C LYS A 345 2.27 -8.70 -18.91
N PRO A 346 1.94 -7.97 -17.82
CA PRO A 346 0.69 -8.22 -17.10
C PRO A 346 -0.53 -7.98 -18.00
N ARG A 347 -1.53 -8.86 -17.87
CA ARG A 347 -2.78 -8.86 -18.65
C ARG A 347 -4.01 -9.15 -17.79
N LYS A 348 -3.80 -9.62 -16.56
CA LYS A 348 -4.85 -9.87 -15.58
C LYS A 348 -4.40 -9.52 -14.17
N PHE A 349 -5.34 -9.39 -13.23
CA PHE A 349 -5.05 -9.02 -11.85
C PHE A 349 -3.99 -9.91 -11.20
N TYR A 350 -4.10 -11.22 -11.39
CA TYR A 350 -3.16 -12.18 -10.81
C TYR A 350 -1.70 -11.98 -11.28
N ASP A 351 -1.49 -11.37 -12.44
CA ASP A 351 -0.14 -11.06 -12.90
C ASP A 351 0.52 -9.97 -12.05
N LEU A 352 -0.25 -9.03 -11.51
CA LEU A 352 0.25 -8.03 -10.57
C LEU A 352 0.63 -8.64 -9.23
N VAL A 353 -0.14 -9.62 -8.76
CA VAL A 353 0.19 -10.41 -7.56
C VAL A 353 1.56 -11.06 -7.74
N VAL A 354 1.83 -11.60 -8.92
CA VAL A 354 3.12 -12.19 -9.29
C VAL A 354 4.22 -11.13 -9.42
N GLU A 355 3.96 -10.00 -10.08
CA GLU A 355 4.93 -8.89 -10.26
C GLU A 355 5.47 -8.36 -8.91
N ILE A 356 4.57 -8.09 -7.97
CA ILE A 356 4.90 -7.60 -6.62
C ILE A 356 5.74 -8.63 -5.83
N SER A 357 5.62 -9.91 -6.19
CA SER A 357 6.27 -11.02 -5.48
C SER A 357 7.62 -11.40 -6.08
N LEU A 358 7.77 -11.30 -7.41
CA LEU A 358 8.96 -11.77 -8.13
C LEU A 358 10.18 -10.87 -7.99
N VAL A 359 9.99 -9.54 -7.91
CA VAL A 359 11.10 -8.57 -7.95
C VAL A 359 11.72 -8.43 -6.56
N ARG A 360 12.39 -9.49 -6.11
CA ARG A 360 13.03 -9.62 -4.80
C ARG A 360 14.33 -10.42 -4.92
N PRO A 361 15.31 -10.21 -4.02
CA PRO A 361 16.59 -10.91 -4.11
C PRO A 361 16.44 -12.44 -4.15
N GLY A 362 15.51 -13.03 -3.41
CA GLY A 362 15.36 -14.50 -3.37
C GLY A 362 14.81 -15.19 -4.59
N PRO A 363 13.65 -14.81 -5.13
CA PRO A 363 13.18 -15.37 -6.39
C PRO A 363 14.22 -15.26 -7.51
N ILE A 364 15.04 -14.20 -7.50
CA ILE A 364 16.17 -14.00 -8.42
C ILE A 364 17.29 -15.01 -8.13
N SER A 365 17.77 -15.11 -6.88
CA SER A 365 18.82 -16.03 -6.46
C SER A 365 18.42 -17.51 -6.52
N GLY A 366 17.16 -17.82 -6.28
CA GLY A 366 16.57 -19.17 -6.33
C GLY A 366 16.22 -19.63 -7.75
N GLY A 367 16.56 -18.85 -8.78
CA GLY A 367 16.42 -19.25 -10.18
C GLY A 367 14.97 -19.40 -10.66
N MET A 368 13.98 -18.85 -9.95
CA MET A 368 12.54 -19.06 -10.23
C MET A 368 12.01 -18.08 -11.29
N VAL A 369 12.60 -16.89 -11.35
CA VAL A 369 12.15 -15.79 -12.24
C VAL A 369 12.29 -16.15 -13.72
N HIS A 370 13.42 -16.72 -14.12
CA HIS A 370 13.70 -17.00 -15.53
C HIS A 370 12.78 -18.08 -16.14
N PRO A 371 12.59 -19.26 -15.51
CA PRO A 371 11.64 -20.27 -15.99
C PRO A 371 10.23 -19.72 -16.12
N TYR A 372 9.76 -18.97 -15.12
CA TYR A 372 8.42 -18.38 -15.16
C TYR A 372 8.25 -17.43 -16.34
N LEU A 373 9.20 -16.49 -16.54
CA LEU A 373 9.15 -15.55 -17.67
C LEU A 373 9.27 -16.23 -19.04
N ARG A 374 10.08 -17.28 -19.17
CA ARG A 374 10.20 -18.02 -20.43
C ARG A 374 8.91 -18.74 -20.78
N ARG A 375 8.28 -19.39 -19.81
CA ARG A 375 6.98 -20.06 -19.99
C ARG A 375 5.87 -19.07 -20.31
N ARG A 376 5.86 -17.95 -19.58
CA ARG A 376 4.98 -16.80 -19.84
C ARG A 376 5.11 -16.26 -21.26
N ALA A 377 6.33 -16.19 -21.78
CA ALA A 377 6.62 -15.74 -23.14
C ALA A 377 6.43 -16.84 -24.21
N GLY A 378 6.02 -18.06 -23.84
CA GLY A 378 5.90 -19.19 -24.77
C GLY A 378 7.23 -19.75 -25.28
N LEU A 379 8.36 -19.38 -24.65
CA LEU A 379 9.71 -19.83 -25.00
C LEU A 379 10.10 -21.18 -24.35
N GLU A 380 9.25 -21.69 -23.47
CA GLU A 380 9.39 -22.97 -22.78
C GLU A 380 7.98 -23.52 -22.51
N PRO A 381 7.71 -24.81 -22.80
CA PRO A 381 6.42 -25.42 -22.47
C PRO A 381 6.22 -25.52 -20.95
N VAL A 382 4.99 -25.37 -20.49
CA VAL A 382 4.65 -25.63 -19.09
C VAL A 382 4.56 -27.13 -18.88
N VAL A 383 5.44 -27.68 -18.05
CA VAL A 383 5.47 -29.11 -17.72
C VAL A 383 5.18 -29.28 -16.24
N TYR A 384 4.19 -30.13 -15.94
CA TYR A 384 3.89 -30.57 -14.59
C TYR A 384 4.42 -31.99 -14.42
N PRO A 385 5.29 -32.25 -13.43
CA PRO A 385 5.85 -33.59 -13.21
C PRO A 385 4.82 -34.64 -12.74
N HIS A 386 3.69 -34.18 -12.21
CA HIS A 386 2.62 -35.04 -11.73
C HIS A 386 1.29 -34.27 -11.72
N ASP A 387 0.18 -34.95 -12.04
CA ASP A 387 -1.14 -34.33 -12.19
C ASP A 387 -1.64 -33.66 -10.90
N CYS A 388 -1.29 -34.21 -9.74
CA CYS A 388 -1.66 -33.63 -8.44
C CYS A 388 -1.08 -32.22 -8.22
N LEU A 389 -0.03 -31.83 -8.94
CA LEU A 389 0.60 -30.52 -8.80
C LEU A 389 -0.08 -29.43 -9.65
N VAL A 390 -0.89 -29.83 -10.64
CA VAL A 390 -1.55 -28.89 -11.56
C VAL A 390 -2.40 -27.87 -10.79
N PRO A 391 -3.30 -28.25 -9.87
CA PRO A 391 -4.15 -27.26 -9.17
C PRO A 391 -3.36 -26.26 -8.31
N VAL A 392 -2.14 -26.61 -7.89
CA VAL A 392 -1.28 -25.75 -7.05
C VAL A 392 -0.45 -24.79 -7.90
N LEU A 393 0.09 -25.27 -9.02
CA LEU A 393 1.10 -24.55 -9.80
C LEU A 393 0.60 -23.96 -11.13
N GLU A 394 -0.64 -24.25 -11.54
CA GLU A 394 -1.19 -23.78 -12.82
C GLU A 394 -1.16 -22.25 -12.93
N LYS A 395 -1.57 -21.56 -11.86
CA LYS A 395 -1.59 -20.09 -11.80
C LYS A 395 -0.21 -19.45 -11.96
N THR A 396 0.85 -20.20 -11.66
CA THR A 396 2.25 -19.77 -11.73
C THR A 396 3.05 -20.58 -12.75
N LEU A 397 2.38 -21.15 -13.76
CA LEU A 397 2.99 -21.82 -14.91
C LEU A 397 3.99 -22.91 -14.50
N GLY A 398 3.66 -23.71 -13.48
CA GLY A 398 4.50 -24.81 -13.02
C GLY A 398 5.72 -24.38 -12.19
N VAL A 399 5.78 -23.13 -11.72
CA VAL A 399 6.88 -22.62 -10.87
C VAL A 399 6.29 -22.24 -9.50
N PRO A 400 6.77 -22.79 -8.37
CA PRO A 400 6.32 -22.31 -7.06
C PRO A 400 6.88 -20.91 -6.83
N LEU A 401 6.00 -19.92 -6.59
CA LEU A 401 6.36 -18.51 -6.39
C LEU A 401 5.98 -17.97 -5.00
N PHE A 402 5.07 -18.65 -4.29
CA PHE A 402 4.52 -18.19 -3.01
C PHE A 402 4.73 -19.19 -1.88
N GLN A 403 4.75 -18.69 -0.64
CA GLN A 403 4.83 -19.55 0.55
C GLN A 403 3.63 -20.50 0.64
N GLU A 404 2.42 -20.00 0.36
CA GLU A 404 1.18 -20.78 0.38
C GLU A 404 1.21 -21.89 -0.67
N GLN A 405 1.85 -21.68 -1.82
CA GLN A 405 2.04 -22.72 -2.83
C GLN A 405 3.01 -23.81 -2.35
N VAL A 406 4.08 -23.43 -1.64
CA VAL A 406 5.01 -24.39 -1.04
C VAL A 406 4.28 -25.26 -0.01
N MET A 407 3.48 -24.65 0.86
CA MET A 407 2.67 -25.38 1.85
C MET A 407 1.69 -26.34 1.18
N LYS A 408 0.91 -25.86 0.19
CA LYS A 408 -0.01 -26.70 -0.58
C LYS A 408 0.70 -27.82 -1.32
N LEU A 409 1.89 -27.55 -1.85
CA LEU A 409 2.69 -28.56 -2.51
C LEU A 409 3.11 -29.63 -1.52
N ALA A 410 3.59 -29.28 -0.33
CA ALA A 410 3.93 -30.25 0.71
C ALA A 410 2.71 -31.09 1.12
N MET A 411 1.53 -30.47 1.25
CA MET A 411 0.28 -31.19 1.57
C MET A 411 -0.13 -32.15 0.45
N VAL A 412 -0.14 -31.70 -0.81
CA VAL A 412 -0.66 -32.49 -1.95
C VAL A 412 0.36 -33.51 -2.46
N ALA A 413 1.65 -33.17 -2.43
CA ALA A 413 2.71 -34.01 -3.00
C ALA A 413 3.38 -34.92 -1.96
N ALA A 414 3.38 -34.53 -0.69
CA ALA A 414 4.03 -35.27 0.39
C ALA A 414 3.08 -35.59 1.57
N ASP A 415 1.76 -35.41 1.40
CA ASP A 415 0.73 -35.74 2.40
C ASP A 415 1.07 -35.17 3.80
N TYR A 416 1.60 -33.94 3.82
CA TYR A 416 1.79 -33.19 5.06
C TYR A 416 0.43 -32.84 5.65
N THR A 417 0.31 -32.94 6.98
CA THR A 417 -0.82 -32.35 7.70
C THR A 417 -0.72 -30.81 7.66
N PRO A 418 -1.81 -30.07 7.95
CA PRO A 418 -1.76 -28.61 8.03
C PRO A 418 -0.66 -28.07 8.95
N GLY A 419 -0.49 -28.60 10.17
CA GLY A 419 0.60 -28.13 11.03
C GLY A 419 1.99 -28.62 10.63
N GLU A 420 2.13 -29.73 9.92
CA GLU A 420 3.42 -30.10 9.31
C GLU A 420 3.82 -29.11 8.21
N ALA A 421 2.85 -28.64 7.42
CA ALA A 421 3.09 -27.64 6.39
C ALA A 421 3.44 -26.26 6.99
N ASP A 422 2.83 -25.88 8.12
CA ASP A 422 3.24 -24.67 8.84
C ASP A 422 4.59 -24.82 9.54
N GLN A 423 4.90 -25.99 10.11
CA GLN A 423 6.21 -26.26 10.68
C GLN A 423 7.32 -26.09 9.63
N LEU A 424 7.11 -26.65 8.42
CA LEU A 424 7.98 -26.44 7.27
C LEU A 424 8.18 -24.94 6.99
N ARG A 425 7.11 -24.14 6.97
CA ARG A 425 7.18 -22.68 6.77
C ARG A 425 8.01 -21.98 7.86
N ARG A 426 7.84 -22.35 9.13
CA ARG A 426 8.62 -21.75 10.24
C ARG A 426 10.10 -22.08 10.14
N ASP A 427 10.42 -23.34 9.84
CA ASP A 427 11.81 -23.78 9.67
C ASP A 427 12.46 -23.17 8.41
N MET A 428 11.67 -22.85 7.38
CA MET A 428 12.11 -22.00 6.26
C MET A 428 12.49 -20.59 6.73
N ALA A 429 11.63 -19.91 7.50
CA ALA A 429 11.89 -18.56 7.97
C ALA A 429 13.09 -18.46 8.94
N ALA A 430 13.40 -19.53 9.68
CA ALA A 430 14.48 -19.58 10.67
C ALA A 430 15.77 -20.26 10.16
N TRP A 431 15.88 -20.56 8.87
CA TRP A 431 16.86 -21.55 8.37
C TRP A 431 18.33 -21.23 8.72
N ARG A 432 18.75 -19.95 8.67
CA ARG A 432 20.13 -19.54 9.03
C ARG A 432 20.45 -19.75 10.52
N ARG A 433 19.44 -19.77 11.39
CA ARG A 433 19.61 -19.89 12.85
C ARG A 433 19.49 -21.33 13.33
N SER A 434 18.66 -22.15 12.68
CA SER A 434 18.24 -23.43 13.25
C SER A 434 18.83 -24.67 12.56
N GLY A 435 19.15 -24.61 11.26
CA GLY A 435 19.57 -25.79 10.48
C GLY A 435 18.50 -26.89 10.36
N ARG A 436 17.27 -26.67 10.88
CA ARG A 436 16.22 -27.69 11.01
C ARG A 436 15.56 -28.06 9.69
N ILE A 437 15.67 -27.20 8.67
CA ILE A 437 15.05 -27.42 7.36
C ILE A 437 15.51 -28.71 6.68
N GLU A 438 16.74 -29.17 6.95
CA GLU A 438 17.27 -30.42 6.39
C GLU A 438 16.51 -31.65 6.88
N GLN A 439 15.88 -31.60 8.07
CA GLN A 439 15.05 -32.70 8.58
C GLN A 439 13.80 -32.90 7.71
N HIS A 440 13.32 -31.86 7.04
CA HIS A 440 12.20 -31.96 6.10
C HIS A 440 12.61 -32.58 4.76
N ARG A 441 13.90 -32.60 4.41
CA ARG A 441 14.40 -33.08 3.11
C ARG A 441 14.01 -34.53 2.89
N GLU A 442 14.42 -35.42 3.79
CA GLU A 442 14.18 -36.85 3.66
C GLU A 442 12.68 -37.17 3.64
N ARG A 443 11.92 -36.51 4.52
CA ARG A 443 10.48 -36.69 4.63
C ARG A 443 9.72 -36.21 3.40
N LEU A 444 10.03 -35.01 2.92
CA LEU A 444 9.36 -34.42 1.75
C LEU A 444 9.70 -35.24 0.50
N VAL A 445 10.98 -35.47 0.24
CA VAL A 445 11.43 -36.19 -0.96
C VAL A 445 10.94 -37.63 -0.96
N GLY A 446 11.10 -38.36 0.16
CA GLY A 446 10.67 -39.76 0.25
C GLY A 446 9.17 -39.94 0.04
N ARG A 447 8.33 -39.02 0.55
CA ARG A 447 6.88 -39.09 0.34
C ARG A 447 6.46 -38.70 -1.08
N MET A 448 7.12 -37.72 -1.68
CA MET A 448 6.91 -37.36 -3.09
C MET A 448 7.25 -38.54 -4.01
N GLU A 449 8.37 -39.23 -3.76
CA GLU A 449 8.75 -40.43 -4.49
C GLU A 449 7.72 -41.56 -4.34
N ALA A 450 7.23 -41.80 -3.12
CA ALA A 450 6.19 -42.79 -2.87
C ALA A 450 4.88 -42.50 -3.64
N LYS A 451 4.65 -41.23 -3.99
CA LYS A 451 3.51 -40.76 -4.79
C LYS A 451 3.75 -40.78 -6.30
N GLY A 452 4.90 -41.28 -6.76
CA GLY A 452 5.27 -41.36 -8.18
C GLY A 452 5.91 -40.10 -8.75
N ILE A 453 6.31 -39.15 -7.90
CA ILE A 453 7.03 -37.94 -8.34
C ILE A 453 8.52 -38.26 -8.45
N LEU A 454 9.13 -37.90 -9.58
CA LEU A 454 10.56 -38.13 -9.81
C LEU A 454 11.44 -37.48 -8.72
N ARG A 455 12.39 -38.26 -8.17
CA ARG A 455 13.41 -37.82 -7.18
C ARG A 455 14.00 -36.46 -7.54
N GLU A 456 14.46 -36.31 -8.78
CA GLU A 456 15.10 -35.08 -9.24
C GLU A 456 14.19 -33.86 -9.11
N PHE A 457 12.88 -34.02 -9.37
CA PHE A 457 11.94 -32.94 -9.20
C PHE A 457 11.69 -32.65 -7.71
N ALA A 458 11.53 -33.69 -6.89
CA ALA A 458 11.35 -33.53 -5.45
C ALA A 458 12.56 -32.82 -4.80
N GLU A 459 13.78 -33.15 -5.21
CA GLU A 459 14.98 -32.45 -4.76
C GLU A 459 15.05 -31.00 -5.27
N ARG A 460 14.69 -30.74 -6.54
CA ARG A 460 14.59 -29.36 -7.05
C ARG A 460 13.57 -28.53 -6.27
N VAL A 461 12.43 -29.12 -5.93
CA VAL A 461 11.42 -28.45 -5.10
C VAL A 461 11.97 -28.16 -3.72
N PHE A 462 12.67 -29.11 -3.09
CA PHE A 462 13.29 -28.86 -1.79
C PHE A 462 14.33 -27.73 -1.83
N GLU A 463 15.19 -27.68 -2.85
CA GLU A 463 16.14 -26.57 -3.02
C GLU A 463 15.44 -25.23 -3.27
N GLN A 464 14.34 -25.22 -4.01
CA GLN A 464 13.50 -24.02 -4.13
C GLN A 464 12.95 -23.61 -2.77
N ILE A 465 12.40 -24.54 -1.99
CA ILE A 465 11.87 -24.32 -0.64
C ILE A 465 12.95 -23.75 0.30
N ARG A 466 14.18 -24.22 0.21
CA ARG A 466 15.32 -23.63 0.95
C ARG A 466 15.54 -22.17 0.57
N GLY A 467 15.54 -21.87 -0.74
CA GLY A 467 15.62 -20.48 -1.24
C GLY A 467 14.45 -19.59 -0.81
N PHE A 468 13.27 -20.17 -0.59
CA PHE A 468 12.10 -19.47 -0.06
C PHE A 468 12.26 -19.01 1.39
N GLY A 469 13.09 -19.68 2.19
CA GLY A 469 13.32 -19.30 3.60
C GLY A 469 13.86 -17.88 3.79
N GLU A 470 14.57 -17.36 2.78
CA GLU A 470 15.11 -16.00 2.83
C GLU A 470 14.16 -14.92 2.28
N TYR A 471 13.21 -15.26 1.38
CA TYR A 471 12.48 -14.26 0.59
C TYR A 471 11.10 -14.67 0.07
N GLY A 472 10.58 -15.81 0.50
CA GLY A 472 9.24 -16.25 0.16
C GLY A 472 8.22 -15.19 0.55
N PHE A 473 7.37 -14.79 -0.40
CA PHE A 473 6.36 -13.79 -0.13
C PHE A 473 4.96 -14.42 0.00
N PRO A 474 4.14 -13.98 0.97
CA PRO A 474 2.78 -14.48 1.11
C PRO A 474 1.92 -14.03 -0.08
N GLU A 475 1.26 -14.97 -0.74
CA GLU A 475 0.32 -14.73 -1.83
C GLU A 475 -0.80 -13.77 -1.40
N SER A 476 -1.36 -14.03 -0.21
CA SER A 476 -2.42 -13.24 0.41
C SER A 476 -2.04 -11.76 0.61
N HIS A 477 -0.82 -11.52 1.07
CA HIS A 477 -0.28 -10.17 1.24
C HIS A 477 0.01 -9.49 -0.11
N ALA A 478 0.60 -10.23 -1.06
CA ALA A 478 0.85 -9.72 -2.41
C ALA A 478 -0.44 -9.30 -3.11
N ALA A 479 -1.49 -10.10 -2.95
CA ALA A 479 -2.79 -9.81 -3.52
C ALA A 479 -3.38 -8.52 -2.95
N SER A 480 -3.25 -8.32 -1.62
CA SER A 480 -3.74 -7.12 -0.94
C SER A 480 -3.13 -5.86 -1.52
N PHE A 481 -1.81 -5.87 -1.74
CA PHE A 481 -1.10 -4.75 -2.36
C PHE A 481 -1.37 -4.60 -3.86
N ALA A 482 -1.63 -5.70 -4.57
CA ALA A 482 -1.96 -5.65 -5.99
C ALA A 482 -3.24 -4.85 -6.27
N LEU A 483 -4.21 -4.81 -5.34
CA LEU A 483 -5.41 -3.96 -5.48
C LEU A 483 -5.05 -2.47 -5.49
N ILE A 484 -4.18 -2.03 -4.58
CA ILE A 484 -3.73 -0.64 -4.50
C ILE A 484 -2.86 -0.29 -5.71
N ALA A 485 -1.97 -1.20 -6.12
CA ALA A 485 -1.16 -1.05 -7.34
C ALA A 485 -2.06 -0.88 -8.57
N TYR A 486 -3.07 -1.74 -8.71
CA TYR A 486 -4.05 -1.64 -9.80
C TYR A 486 -4.81 -0.31 -9.78
N ALA A 487 -5.35 0.09 -8.62
CA ALA A 487 -6.11 1.33 -8.48
C ALA A 487 -5.27 2.57 -8.82
N THR A 488 -4.03 2.65 -8.31
CA THR A 488 -3.13 3.77 -8.61
C THR A 488 -2.72 3.80 -10.08
N SER A 489 -2.47 2.64 -10.71
CA SER A 489 -2.19 2.58 -12.15
C SER A 489 -3.40 2.90 -13.03
N TRP A 490 -4.61 2.49 -12.62
CA TRP A 490 -5.82 2.84 -13.35
C TRP A 490 -6.06 4.36 -13.33
N LEU A 491 -5.89 5.00 -12.17
CA LEU A 491 -5.93 6.46 -12.06
C LEU A 491 -4.86 7.13 -12.92
N ARG A 492 -3.62 6.62 -12.92
CA ARG A 492 -2.56 7.14 -13.79
C ARG A 492 -2.96 7.06 -15.27
N CYS A 493 -3.53 5.94 -15.70
CA CYS A 493 -3.92 5.70 -17.08
C CYS A 493 -5.08 6.59 -17.54
N HIS A 494 -6.11 6.75 -16.71
CA HIS A 494 -7.38 7.37 -17.10
C HIS A 494 -7.59 8.79 -16.57
N TYR A 495 -6.88 9.18 -15.50
CA TYR A 495 -7.06 10.43 -14.76
C TYR A 495 -5.71 11.05 -14.38
N LEU A 496 -4.81 11.20 -15.36
CA LEU A 496 -3.43 11.62 -15.10
C LEU A 496 -3.33 12.97 -14.34
N ALA A 497 -4.24 13.92 -14.59
CA ALA A 497 -4.26 15.20 -13.90
C ALA A 497 -4.57 15.05 -12.40
N GLU A 498 -5.64 14.32 -12.08
CA GLU A 498 -6.05 14.02 -10.71
C GLU A 498 -5.03 13.14 -10.00
N PHE A 499 -4.47 12.14 -10.69
CA PHE A 499 -3.40 11.28 -10.20
C PHE A 499 -2.15 12.09 -9.84
N THR A 500 -1.71 12.99 -10.72
CA THR A 500 -0.51 13.81 -10.49
C THR A 500 -0.74 14.79 -9.34
N CYS A 501 -1.90 15.48 -9.33
CA CYS A 501 -2.26 16.43 -8.28
C CYS A 501 -2.32 15.75 -6.90
N SER A 502 -3.06 14.65 -6.78
CA SER A 502 -3.15 13.85 -5.55
C SER A 502 -1.81 13.28 -5.12
N LEU A 503 -0.98 12.78 -6.05
CA LEU A 503 0.34 12.25 -5.74
C LEU A 503 1.26 13.32 -5.16
N LEU A 504 1.24 14.53 -5.72
CA LEU A 504 1.99 15.66 -5.17
C LEU A 504 1.50 16.03 -3.76
N ASN A 505 0.18 16.06 -3.55
CA ASN A 505 -0.39 16.40 -2.26
C ASN A 505 -0.15 15.32 -1.18
N ALA A 506 -0.01 14.05 -1.57
CA ALA A 506 0.29 12.95 -0.67
C ALA A 506 1.79 12.80 -0.30
N GLN A 507 2.68 13.64 -0.84
CA GLN A 507 4.12 13.60 -0.50
C GLN A 507 4.39 14.02 0.96
N PRO A 508 5.36 13.39 1.65
CA PRO A 508 6.40 12.51 1.11
C PRO A 508 5.97 11.03 1.00
N MET A 509 6.05 10.45 -0.20
CA MET A 509 5.82 9.02 -0.44
C MET A 509 6.40 8.58 -1.79
N GLY A 510 6.51 7.27 -2.02
CA GLY A 510 6.98 6.71 -3.28
C GLY A 510 8.48 6.91 -3.54
N PHE A 511 8.93 6.53 -4.73
CA PHE A 511 10.36 6.50 -5.09
C PHE A 511 10.89 7.81 -5.70
N TYR A 512 9.99 8.63 -6.25
CA TYR A 512 10.37 9.75 -7.10
C TYR A 512 10.19 11.09 -6.44
N SER A 513 11.13 12.00 -6.72
CA SER A 513 11.03 13.38 -6.26
C SER A 513 9.85 14.10 -6.92
N PRO A 514 9.29 15.13 -6.27
CA PRO A 514 8.24 15.98 -6.86
C PRO A 514 8.63 16.55 -8.24
N ALA A 515 9.90 16.92 -8.42
CA ALA A 515 10.41 17.39 -9.71
C ALA A 515 10.35 16.30 -10.80
N THR A 516 10.62 15.05 -10.44
CA THR A 516 10.49 13.92 -11.38
C THR A 516 9.03 13.65 -11.73
N ILE A 517 8.11 13.74 -10.76
CA ILE A 517 6.67 13.58 -10.97
C ILE A 517 6.14 14.67 -11.91
N VAL A 518 6.51 15.93 -11.67
CA VAL A 518 6.14 17.07 -12.55
C VAL A 518 6.71 16.89 -13.96
N GLY A 519 8.00 16.54 -14.07
CA GLY A 519 8.62 16.31 -15.37
C GLY A 519 7.99 15.12 -16.12
N ASP A 520 7.51 14.11 -15.40
CA ASP A 520 6.80 12.98 -15.98
C ASP A 520 5.41 13.36 -16.51
N ALA A 521 4.64 14.10 -15.73
CA ALA A 521 3.37 14.69 -16.17
C ALA A 521 3.55 15.52 -17.45
N GLN A 522 4.55 16.39 -17.49
CA GLN A 522 4.84 17.23 -18.65
C GLN A 522 5.23 16.41 -19.89
N ARG A 523 5.98 15.31 -19.74
CA ARG A 523 6.28 14.38 -20.86
C ARG A 523 5.04 13.73 -21.44
N HIS A 524 4.01 13.52 -20.62
CA HIS A 524 2.70 13.04 -21.04
C HIS A 524 1.78 14.17 -21.53
N ALA A 525 2.33 15.37 -21.78
CA ALA A 525 1.61 16.57 -22.21
C ALA A 525 0.57 17.10 -21.20
N LEU A 526 0.67 16.71 -19.93
CA LEU A 526 -0.10 17.35 -18.87
C LEU A 526 0.50 18.72 -18.55
N GLU A 527 -0.32 19.76 -18.67
CA GLU A 527 0.07 21.11 -18.29
C GLU A 527 0.24 21.20 -16.76
N VAL A 528 1.41 21.63 -16.32
CA VAL A 528 1.70 21.92 -14.91
C VAL A 528 2.05 23.39 -14.79
N ARG A 529 1.21 24.14 -14.08
CA ARG A 529 1.36 25.58 -13.88
C ARG A 529 2.19 25.84 -12.62
N PRO A 530 3.12 26.80 -12.64
CA PRO A 530 4.00 27.09 -11.52
C PRO A 530 3.23 27.62 -10.31
N ILE A 531 3.90 27.74 -9.17
CA ILE A 531 3.33 28.36 -7.99
C ILE A 531 3.09 29.85 -8.31
N ASP A 532 1.95 30.40 -7.89
CA ASP A 532 1.59 31.80 -8.07
C ASP A 532 0.79 32.27 -6.85
N VAL A 533 1.27 33.28 -6.11
CA VAL A 533 0.59 33.76 -4.90
C VAL A 533 -0.81 34.32 -5.16
N THR A 534 -1.10 34.72 -6.40
CA THR A 534 -2.41 35.23 -6.81
C THR A 534 -3.41 34.11 -7.14
N ARG A 535 -2.97 32.84 -7.22
CA ARG A 535 -3.83 31.71 -7.66
C ARG A 535 -3.67 30.43 -6.84
N SER A 536 -2.45 30.05 -6.50
CA SER A 536 -2.13 28.80 -5.79
C SER A 536 -2.78 28.74 -4.42
N ALA A 537 -3.42 27.61 -4.11
CA ALA A 537 -3.79 27.25 -2.76
C ALA A 537 -2.56 26.71 -1.98
N TRP A 538 -2.76 26.26 -0.74
CA TRP A 538 -1.70 25.57 0.00
C TRP A 538 -1.26 24.29 -0.73
N ASP A 539 -2.22 23.42 -1.01
CA ASP A 539 -2.03 22.20 -1.80
C ASP A 539 -2.10 22.47 -3.31
N CYS A 540 -1.61 21.52 -4.10
CA CYS A 540 -1.81 21.54 -5.54
C CYS A 540 -3.30 21.40 -5.87
N THR A 541 -3.75 22.07 -6.92
CA THR A 541 -5.15 22.07 -7.37
C THR A 541 -5.26 21.80 -8.87
N LEU A 542 -6.48 21.54 -9.35
CA LEU A 542 -6.77 21.42 -10.77
C LEU A 542 -7.45 22.69 -11.29
N GLU A 543 -6.95 23.20 -12.40
CA GLU A 543 -7.51 24.33 -13.12
C GLU A 543 -7.96 23.88 -14.52
N PRO A 544 -9.10 24.34 -15.06
CA PRO A 544 -9.49 24.02 -16.43
C PRO A 544 -8.41 24.40 -17.46
N ALA A 545 -8.24 23.54 -18.46
CA ALA A 545 -7.29 23.72 -19.56
C ALA A 545 -7.81 23.07 -20.86
N ASP A 546 -7.39 23.60 -22.00
CA ASP A 546 -7.84 23.13 -23.32
C ASP A 546 -7.16 21.82 -23.77
N GLY A 547 -6.20 21.31 -22.99
CA GLY A 547 -5.45 20.10 -23.29
C GLY A 547 -6.26 18.80 -23.22
N ALA A 548 -5.59 17.69 -23.59
CA ALA A 548 -6.20 16.35 -23.65
C ALA A 548 -6.84 15.91 -22.32
N PHE A 549 -6.27 16.33 -21.19
CA PHE A 549 -6.73 15.95 -19.85
C PHE A 549 -7.82 16.86 -19.28
N LYS A 550 -8.20 17.94 -19.99
CA LYS A 550 -9.16 18.99 -19.59
C LYS A 550 -8.78 19.84 -18.36
N PHE A 551 -7.73 19.45 -17.65
CA PHE A 551 -7.21 20.14 -16.49
C PHE A 551 -5.69 20.29 -16.57
N ALA A 552 -5.21 21.40 -16.00
CA ALA A 552 -3.82 21.63 -15.65
C ALA A 552 -3.64 21.49 -14.15
N VAL A 553 -2.47 21.00 -13.71
CA VAL A 553 -2.13 20.96 -12.28
C VAL A 553 -1.50 22.29 -11.89
N ARG A 554 -2.09 23.00 -10.94
CA ARG A 554 -1.50 24.19 -10.30
C ARG A 554 -0.66 23.75 -9.12
N MET A 555 0.62 24.09 -9.11
CA MET A 555 1.49 23.82 -7.96
C MET A 555 1.04 24.64 -6.73
N GLY A 556 0.97 23.98 -5.57
CA GLY A 556 0.59 24.58 -4.29
C GLY A 556 1.72 25.33 -3.58
N LEU A 557 1.37 26.27 -2.71
CA LEU A 557 2.30 27.05 -1.88
C LEU A 557 3.17 26.18 -0.96
N ARG A 558 2.71 24.97 -0.60
CA ARG A 558 3.46 24.02 0.24
C ARG A 558 4.83 23.62 -0.32
N TRP A 559 5.01 23.78 -1.63
CA TRP A 559 6.26 23.46 -2.32
C TRP A 559 7.31 24.58 -2.23
N ILE A 560 6.97 25.73 -1.67
CA ILE A 560 7.94 26.80 -1.37
C ILE A 560 8.73 26.39 -0.13
N LYS A 561 10.02 26.07 -0.32
CA LYS A 561 10.91 25.64 0.77
C LYS A 561 11.00 26.73 1.85
N GLY A 562 10.68 26.37 3.10
CA GLY A 562 10.71 27.29 4.24
C GLY A 562 9.41 28.09 4.45
N LEU A 563 8.38 27.85 3.64
CA LEU A 563 7.03 28.33 3.89
C LEU A 563 6.23 27.25 4.64
N HIS A 564 5.62 27.63 5.76
CA HIS A 564 4.80 26.74 6.59
C HIS A 564 3.31 26.98 6.36
N LEU A 565 2.48 25.99 6.70
CA LEU A 565 1.03 26.00 6.49
C LEU A 565 0.37 27.28 7.02
N ALA A 566 0.71 27.72 8.23
CA ALA A 566 0.13 28.94 8.81
C ALA A 566 0.42 30.20 7.97
N GLN A 567 1.58 30.28 7.32
CA GLN A 567 1.94 31.40 6.44
C GLN A 567 1.23 31.29 5.09
N GLY A 568 1.18 30.08 4.52
CA GLY A 568 0.41 29.82 3.30
C GLY A 568 -1.08 30.13 3.48
N ALA A 569 -1.68 29.72 4.59
CA ALA A 569 -3.07 30.02 4.94
C ALA A 569 -3.32 31.53 5.04
N ARG A 570 -2.38 32.30 5.61
CA ARG A 570 -2.48 33.77 5.64
C ARG A 570 -2.41 34.40 4.25
N ILE A 571 -1.56 33.87 3.36
CA ILE A 571 -1.47 34.33 1.97
C ILE A 571 -2.81 34.11 1.27
N VAL A 572 -3.35 32.89 1.36
CA VAL A 572 -4.64 32.51 0.77
C VAL A 572 -5.77 33.37 1.33
N ALA A 573 -5.87 33.52 2.65
CA ALA A 573 -6.90 34.34 3.29
C ALA A 573 -6.83 35.81 2.87
N ALA A 574 -5.62 36.38 2.76
CA ALA A 574 -5.44 37.75 2.29
C ALA A 574 -5.90 37.89 0.83
N ARG A 575 -5.48 36.98 -0.05
CA ARG A 575 -5.89 36.95 -1.47
C ARG A 575 -7.41 36.83 -1.63
N ASP A 576 -8.05 35.94 -0.87
CA ASP A 576 -9.48 35.66 -1.00
C ASP A 576 -10.34 36.84 -0.50
N ALA A 577 -9.81 37.66 0.43
CA ALA A 577 -10.47 38.91 0.82
C ALA A 577 -10.43 39.97 -0.30
N HIS A 578 -9.29 40.08 -1.00
CA HIS A 578 -9.12 40.92 -2.18
C HIS A 578 -7.84 40.49 -2.90
N GLY A 579 -7.83 40.47 -4.24
CA GLY A 579 -6.63 40.15 -5.01
C GLY A 579 -5.44 41.04 -4.63
N PHE A 580 -4.23 40.66 -5.05
CA PHE A 580 -3.04 41.49 -4.83
C PHE A 580 -2.77 42.34 -6.08
N ASP A 581 -2.54 43.64 -5.89
CA ASP A 581 -2.26 44.56 -7.00
C ASP A 581 -0.76 44.70 -7.30
N SER A 582 0.10 44.39 -6.32
CA SER A 582 1.55 44.51 -6.43
C SER A 582 2.27 43.68 -5.38
N VAL A 583 3.58 43.50 -5.55
CA VAL A 583 4.44 42.88 -4.54
C VAL A 583 4.40 43.64 -3.20
N ALA A 584 4.35 44.98 -3.24
CA ALA A 584 4.26 45.79 -2.03
C ALA A 584 2.93 45.58 -1.29
N ASP A 585 1.83 45.45 -2.02
CA ASP A 585 0.52 45.13 -1.45
C ASP A 585 0.52 43.74 -0.80
N PHE A 586 1.05 42.73 -1.51
CA PHE A 586 1.22 41.38 -1.01
C PHE A 586 1.99 41.34 0.31
N VAL A 587 3.16 41.98 0.37
CA VAL A 587 4.01 42.01 1.57
C VAL A 587 3.28 42.62 2.76
N ARG A 588 2.62 43.77 2.53
CA ARG A 588 1.90 44.52 3.57
C ARG A 588 0.74 43.71 4.15
N ARG A 589 -0.08 43.08 3.30
CA ARG A 589 -1.32 42.43 3.71
C ARG A 589 -1.12 41.03 4.27
N THR A 590 -0.16 40.28 3.73
CA THR A 590 0.10 38.92 4.22
C THR A 590 0.88 38.93 5.53
N ALA A 591 1.71 39.97 5.76
CA ALA A 591 2.58 40.15 6.93
C ALA A 591 3.37 38.87 7.28
N VAL A 592 3.80 38.14 6.25
CA VAL A 592 4.69 36.98 6.42
C VAL A 592 6.10 37.46 6.75
N PRO A 593 6.92 36.65 7.45
CA PRO A 593 8.28 37.04 7.82
C PRO A 593 9.14 37.35 6.59
N ALA A 594 10.09 38.27 6.71
CA ALA A 594 10.97 38.68 5.61
C ALA A 594 11.68 37.50 4.92
N ARG A 595 12.11 36.48 5.69
CA ARG A 595 12.71 35.25 5.15
C ARG A 595 11.79 34.51 4.15
N CYS A 596 10.48 34.59 4.35
CA CYS A 596 9.51 33.96 3.46
C CYS A 596 9.37 34.74 2.15
N HIS A 597 9.54 36.07 2.14
CA HIS A 597 9.50 36.84 0.90
C HIS A 597 10.58 36.39 -0.08
N THR A 598 11.81 36.18 0.40
CA THR A 598 12.92 35.67 -0.42
C THR A 598 12.58 34.30 -0.99
N ALA A 599 12.11 33.36 -0.16
CA ALA A 599 11.74 32.02 -0.60
C ALA A 599 10.60 32.03 -1.65
N ILE A 600 9.60 32.89 -1.47
CA ILE A 600 8.47 33.04 -2.39
C ILE A 600 8.95 33.63 -3.73
N ALA A 601 9.85 34.61 -3.70
CA ALA A 601 10.44 35.20 -4.89
C ALA A 601 11.34 34.20 -5.64
N GLU A 602 12.21 33.46 -4.94
CA GLU A 602 13.08 32.41 -5.51
C GLU A 602 12.28 31.26 -6.14
N ALA A 603 11.10 30.97 -5.59
CA ALA A 603 10.17 30.00 -6.17
C ALA A 603 9.44 30.51 -7.43
N GLY A 604 9.67 31.78 -7.83
CA GLY A 604 9.00 32.41 -8.97
C GLY A 604 7.53 32.78 -8.72
N ALA A 605 7.05 32.67 -7.47
CA ALA A 605 5.63 32.77 -7.16
C ALA A 605 5.05 34.19 -7.23
N LEU A 606 5.91 35.21 -7.41
CA LEU A 606 5.53 36.61 -7.57
C LEU A 606 5.47 37.06 -9.04
N GLY A 607 5.69 36.16 -10.00
CA GLY A 607 5.80 36.52 -11.43
C GLY A 607 4.66 37.40 -11.94
N THR A 608 3.42 37.03 -11.62
CA THR A 608 2.20 37.78 -12.01
C THR A 608 2.12 39.19 -11.42
N LEU A 609 2.77 39.44 -10.28
CA LEU A 609 2.79 40.74 -9.59
C LEU A 609 4.01 41.60 -9.93
N ALA A 610 5.08 41.00 -10.43
CA ALA A 610 6.37 41.66 -10.64
C ALA A 610 6.52 42.28 -12.04
N GLY A 611 5.65 41.93 -13.00
CA GLY A 611 5.69 42.40 -14.38
C GLY A 611 6.45 41.45 -15.30
#